data_AF-A0A4R2Q137-F1
#
_entry.id   AF-A0A4R2Q137-F1
#
_cell.length_a   1.000
_cell.length_b   1.000
_cell.length_c   1.000
_cell.angle_alpha   90.00
_cell.angle_beta   90.00
_cell.angle_gamma   90.00
#
_symmetry.space_group_name_H-M   'P 1'
#
loop_
_entity.id
_entity.type
_entity.pdbx_description
1 polymer ?
#
loop_
_entity_poly.entity_id
_entity_poly.type
_entity_poly.pdbx_seq_one_letter_code
_entity_poly.pdbx_strand_id
1 'polypeptide(L)'
;MSETANLSLPFLQAAQAQKHVTVNEALVKLDALVQLCLQSVSLAEPPSVAADGQAWGVAPVASAEWAGQDGRIAISDNGGWVFATPQAGWRAWVADAATEMRHDGARWLPVSAGGAVSTGGATFKLDLLEFDHQVLPGIAQPTAIAIPSHAVIFGVTARVISEITGTLSSWRLGTEGAEDRFGSGLGLGLNSYVQGVLGQPMTDYSPTPLVLTAEDGEFAGGAVRFAIHFAVLGLPAEV
;
A
#
# COMPACT_ATOMS: atom_id res chain seq x y z
N MET A 1 -21.81 -20.50 24.59
CA MET A 1 -21.12 -21.52 23.77
C MET A 1 -19.83 -20.85 23.32
N SER A 2 -18.67 -21.48 23.45
CA SER A 2 -17.42 -20.87 23.00
C SER A 2 -17.32 -20.98 21.47
N GLU A 3 -16.95 -19.90 20.80
CA GLU A 3 -16.91 -19.77 19.34
C GLU A 3 -15.52 -19.28 18.89
N THR A 4 -15.17 -19.46 17.61
CA THR A 4 -13.97 -18.86 17.01
C THR A 4 -14.10 -17.34 16.93
N ALA A 5 -12.96 -16.64 16.89
CA ALA A 5 -12.91 -15.19 17.06
C ALA A 5 -13.44 -14.40 15.86
N ASN A 6 -13.18 -14.83 14.62
CA ASN A 6 -13.47 -14.02 13.43
C ASN A 6 -14.84 -14.32 12.80
N LEU A 7 -15.21 -15.60 12.70
CA LEU A 7 -16.42 -16.08 12.00
C LEU A 7 -17.47 -16.68 12.94
N SER A 8 -17.24 -16.64 14.26
CA SER A 8 -18.17 -17.16 15.27
C SER A 8 -18.55 -18.64 15.04
N LEU A 9 -17.60 -19.47 14.62
CA LEU A 9 -17.82 -20.90 14.42
C LEU A 9 -17.91 -21.60 15.78
N PRO A 10 -18.96 -22.39 16.04
CA PRO A 10 -19.12 -23.04 17.34
C PRO A 10 -18.07 -24.12 17.57
N PHE A 11 -17.43 -24.09 18.73
CA PHE A 11 -16.48 -25.14 19.12
C PHE A 11 -17.19 -26.44 19.49
N LEU A 12 -16.51 -27.56 19.21
CA LEU A 12 -16.95 -28.88 19.63
C LEU A 12 -16.82 -29.01 21.15
N GLN A 13 -17.90 -29.42 21.81
CA GLN A 13 -17.95 -29.69 23.25
C GLN A 13 -17.10 -30.91 23.63
N ALA A 14 -16.51 -30.88 24.83
CA ALA A 14 -15.74 -32.00 25.36
C ALA A 14 -16.67 -33.18 25.73
N ALA A 15 -16.55 -34.33 25.04
CA ALA A 15 -17.37 -35.51 25.41
C ALA A 15 -16.85 -36.90 24.99
N GLN A 16 -15.86 -37.03 24.08
CA GLN A 16 -15.40 -38.35 23.58
C GLN A 16 -13.94 -38.29 23.10
N ALA A 17 -13.03 -38.96 23.81
CA ALA A 17 -11.63 -39.21 23.40
C ALA A 17 -10.84 -37.97 22.95
N GLN A 18 -11.09 -36.80 23.56
CA GLN A 18 -10.36 -35.55 23.33
C GLN A 18 -10.31 -35.04 21.87
N LYS A 19 -11.16 -35.55 20.97
CA LYS A 19 -11.22 -35.10 19.56
C LYS A 19 -11.47 -33.60 19.40
N HIS A 20 -12.16 -33.00 20.37
CA HIS A 20 -12.43 -31.57 20.43
C HIS A 20 -11.14 -30.73 20.37
N VAL A 21 -10.02 -31.21 20.92
CA VAL A 21 -8.75 -30.47 20.89
C VAL A 21 -8.29 -30.27 19.45
N THR A 22 -8.07 -31.36 18.71
CA THR A 22 -7.58 -31.29 17.32
C THR A 22 -8.58 -30.63 16.37
N VAL A 23 -9.88 -30.89 16.55
CA VAL A 23 -10.91 -30.30 15.70
C VAL A 23 -11.04 -28.80 15.96
N ASN A 24 -11.02 -28.36 17.22
CA ASN A 24 -11.14 -26.93 17.53
C ASN A 24 -9.89 -26.15 17.06
N GLU A 25 -8.68 -26.72 17.18
CA GLU A 25 -7.48 -26.11 16.59
C GLU A 25 -7.60 -25.96 15.07
N ALA A 26 -8.18 -26.95 14.38
CA ALA A 26 -8.45 -26.86 12.95
C ALA A 26 -9.50 -25.79 12.61
N LEU A 27 -10.52 -25.62 13.46
CA LEU A 27 -11.51 -24.55 13.32
C LEU A 27 -10.88 -23.17 13.51
N VAL A 28 -9.99 -22.99 14.49
CA VAL A 28 -9.23 -21.73 14.68
C VAL A 28 -8.39 -21.41 13.43
N LYS A 29 -7.71 -22.41 12.84
CA LYS A 29 -6.97 -22.21 11.58
C LYS A 29 -7.90 -21.80 10.46
N LEU A 30 -9.03 -22.50 10.27
CA LEU A 30 -9.98 -22.19 9.20
C LEU A 30 -10.57 -20.78 9.36
N ASP A 31 -10.92 -20.42 10.59
CA ASP A 31 -11.46 -19.11 10.96
C ASP A 31 -10.55 -17.96 10.56
N ALA A 32 -9.24 -18.08 10.80
CA ALA A 32 -8.24 -17.09 10.40
C ALA A 32 -7.93 -17.13 8.89
N LEU A 33 -7.93 -18.30 8.25
CA LEU A 33 -7.46 -18.46 6.87
C LEU A 33 -8.52 -18.15 5.79
N VAL A 34 -9.81 -18.29 6.09
CA VAL A 34 -10.89 -18.09 5.09
C VAL A 34 -10.97 -16.65 4.60
N GLN A 35 -10.76 -15.68 5.48
CA GLN A 35 -10.67 -14.25 5.15
C GLN A 35 -9.36 -13.68 5.70
N LEU A 36 -8.24 -14.25 5.22
CA LEU A 36 -6.93 -13.99 5.79
C LEU A 36 -6.58 -12.49 5.84
N CYS A 37 -6.49 -11.97 7.05
CA CYS A 37 -6.06 -10.61 7.36
C CYS A 37 -4.84 -10.69 8.28
N LEU A 38 -3.68 -10.36 7.75
CA LEU A 38 -2.43 -10.32 8.50
C LEU A 38 -2.22 -8.92 9.05
N GLN A 39 -1.89 -8.81 10.33
CA GLN A 39 -1.57 -7.53 10.94
C GLN A 39 -0.24 -6.97 10.41
N SER A 40 0.74 -7.85 10.17
CA SER A 40 2.00 -7.55 9.49
C SER A 40 2.59 -8.82 8.89
N VAL A 41 3.52 -8.65 7.94
CA VAL A 41 4.40 -9.71 7.39
C VAL A 41 5.89 -9.45 7.67
N SER A 42 6.19 -8.43 8.49
CA SER A 42 7.55 -7.93 8.72
C SER A 42 8.10 -8.21 10.12
N LEU A 43 7.28 -8.75 11.02
CA LEU A 43 7.67 -9.02 12.41
C LEU A 43 8.29 -10.42 12.53
N ALA A 44 9.45 -10.49 13.18
CA ALA A 44 10.12 -11.73 13.56
C ALA A 44 9.81 -12.13 15.02
N GLU A 45 9.20 -11.23 15.80
CA GLU A 45 8.81 -11.45 17.19
C GLU A 45 7.31 -11.20 17.38
N PRO A 46 6.64 -11.98 18.25
CA PRO A 46 5.24 -11.75 18.57
C PRO A 46 5.04 -10.37 19.20
N PRO A 47 3.95 -9.67 18.88
CA PRO A 47 3.61 -8.41 19.55
C PRO A 47 3.27 -8.66 21.03
N SER A 48 3.48 -7.65 21.87
CA SER A 48 3.16 -7.72 23.30
C SER A 48 1.67 -7.86 23.60
N VAL A 49 0.83 -7.48 22.64
CA VAL A 49 -0.63 -7.64 22.69
C VAL A 49 -1.08 -8.21 21.36
N ALA A 50 -1.69 -9.40 21.41
CA ALA A 50 -2.36 -10.03 20.29
C ALA A 50 -3.77 -10.43 20.75
N ALA A 51 -4.79 -9.95 20.04
CA ALA A 51 -6.16 -10.39 20.27
C ALA A 51 -6.39 -11.72 19.55
N ASP A 52 -7.22 -12.58 20.13
CA ASP A 52 -7.59 -13.86 19.52
C ASP A 52 -8.17 -13.63 18.11
N GLY A 53 -7.78 -14.50 17.17
CA GLY A 53 -8.16 -14.41 15.76
C GLY A 53 -7.26 -13.53 14.90
N GLN A 54 -6.42 -12.66 15.49
CA GLN A 54 -5.42 -11.92 14.72
C GLN A 54 -4.31 -12.85 14.22
N ALA A 55 -3.77 -12.53 13.04
CA ALA A 55 -2.73 -13.32 12.40
C ALA A 55 -1.57 -12.46 11.89
N TRP A 56 -0.38 -13.05 11.79
CA TRP A 56 0.85 -12.43 11.28
C TRP A 56 1.58 -13.38 10.33
N GLY A 57 2.19 -12.84 9.28
CA GLY A 57 3.22 -13.55 8.54
C GLY A 57 4.55 -13.43 9.30
N VAL A 58 5.08 -14.55 9.78
CA VAL A 58 6.31 -14.58 10.57
C VAL A 58 7.51 -14.29 9.65
N ALA A 59 8.22 -13.19 9.90
CA ALA A 59 9.41 -12.82 9.16
C ALA A 59 10.59 -13.77 9.47
N PRO A 60 11.61 -13.83 8.60
CA PRO A 60 12.81 -14.63 8.87
C PRO A 60 13.54 -14.19 10.15
N VAL A 61 14.29 -15.13 10.72
CA VAL A 61 15.01 -14.99 11.99
C VAL A 61 14.04 -14.83 13.16
N ALA A 62 12.98 -15.65 13.15
CA ALA A 62 11.94 -15.61 14.17
C ALA A 62 12.49 -15.96 15.56
N SER A 63 12.04 -15.23 16.58
CA SER A 63 12.49 -15.37 17.97
C SER A 63 11.30 -15.42 18.95
N ALA A 64 11.61 -15.58 20.24
CA ALA A 64 10.64 -15.78 21.31
C ALA A 64 9.67 -16.94 21.01
N GLU A 65 8.36 -16.74 21.17
CA GLU A 65 7.35 -17.79 20.91
C GLU A 65 7.22 -18.17 19.43
N TRP A 66 7.77 -17.36 18.53
CA TRP A 66 7.80 -17.64 17.10
C TRP A 66 9.09 -18.34 16.65
N ALA A 67 10.01 -18.65 17.57
CA ALA A 67 11.27 -19.31 17.23
C ALA A 67 11.06 -20.60 16.41
N GLY A 68 11.69 -20.66 15.24
CA GLY A 68 11.59 -21.78 14.29
C GLY A 68 10.28 -21.84 13.49
N GLN A 69 9.47 -20.77 13.50
CA GLN A 69 8.24 -20.65 12.74
C GLN A 69 8.36 -19.67 11.56
N ASP A 70 9.58 -19.42 11.10
CA ASP A 70 9.90 -18.55 9.97
C ASP A 70 9.02 -18.85 8.74
N GLY A 71 8.46 -17.80 8.13
CA GLY A 71 7.63 -17.90 6.93
C GLY A 71 6.25 -18.52 7.14
N ARG A 72 5.90 -18.94 8.36
CA ARG A 72 4.55 -19.42 8.68
C ARG A 72 3.60 -18.25 8.97
N ILE A 73 2.31 -18.56 9.03
CA ILE A 73 1.30 -17.68 9.58
C ILE A 73 1.12 -18.04 11.05
N ALA A 74 1.32 -17.07 11.95
CA ALA A 74 1.05 -17.19 13.37
C ALA A 74 -0.33 -16.60 13.66
N ILE A 75 -1.22 -17.38 14.28
CA ILE A 75 -2.59 -16.99 14.65
C ILE A 75 -2.65 -16.95 16.17
N SER A 76 -3.06 -15.83 16.74
CA SER A 76 -3.25 -15.70 18.20
C SER A 76 -4.53 -16.42 18.61
N ASP A 77 -4.43 -17.29 19.61
CA ASP A 77 -5.58 -17.98 20.20
C ASP A 77 -5.30 -18.32 21.67
N ASN A 78 -6.20 -17.94 22.58
CA ASN A 78 -6.17 -18.25 24.01
C ASN A 78 -4.83 -17.95 24.70
N GLY A 79 -4.17 -16.85 24.32
CA GLY A 79 -2.87 -16.45 24.88
C GLY A 79 -1.69 -17.27 24.39
N GLY A 80 -1.85 -18.05 23.31
CA GLY A 80 -0.78 -18.74 22.60
C GLY A 80 -0.90 -18.58 21.09
N TRP A 81 -0.18 -19.44 20.35
CA TRP A 81 -0.04 -19.35 18.90
C TRP A 81 -0.39 -20.64 18.19
N VAL A 82 -1.24 -20.52 17.17
CA VAL A 82 -1.57 -21.59 16.23
C VAL A 82 -0.93 -21.26 14.89
N PHE A 83 -0.12 -22.18 14.37
CA PHE A 83 0.64 -21.93 13.14
C PHE A 83 0.07 -22.64 11.92
N ALA A 84 0.04 -21.94 10.78
CA ALA A 84 -0.31 -22.48 9.46
C ALA A 84 0.83 -22.23 8.46
N THR A 85 1.02 -23.16 7.52
CA THR A 85 2.04 -23.00 6.46
C THR A 85 1.37 -22.42 5.21
N PRO A 86 1.72 -21.20 4.78
CA PRO A 86 1.15 -20.62 3.57
C PRO A 86 1.60 -21.40 2.33
N GLN A 87 0.70 -21.49 1.33
CA GLN A 87 1.03 -22.08 0.03
C GLN A 87 1.11 -20.99 -1.04
N ALA A 88 1.84 -21.28 -2.12
CA ALA A 88 1.89 -20.38 -3.27
C ALA A 88 0.47 -20.07 -3.79
N GLY A 89 0.18 -18.80 -4.03
CA GLY A 89 -1.13 -18.31 -4.49
C GLY A 89 -2.09 -17.89 -3.38
N TRP A 90 -1.79 -18.17 -2.10
CA TRP A 90 -2.59 -17.63 -0.99
C TRP A 90 -2.59 -16.11 -1.02
N ARG A 91 -3.74 -15.50 -0.68
CA ARG A 91 -3.92 -14.05 -0.63
C ARG A 91 -4.27 -13.64 0.79
N ALA A 92 -3.81 -12.46 1.18
CA ALA A 92 -4.13 -11.84 2.46
C ALA A 92 -4.24 -10.33 2.30
N TRP A 93 -5.14 -9.70 3.05
CA TRP A 93 -5.01 -8.28 3.33
C TRP A 93 -3.94 -8.10 4.42
N VAL A 94 -2.98 -7.19 4.20
CA VAL A 94 -1.94 -6.87 5.18
C VAL A 94 -2.23 -5.48 5.74
N ALA A 95 -2.59 -5.42 7.02
CA ALA A 95 -3.20 -4.25 7.65
C ALA A 95 -2.26 -3.06 7.77
N ASP A 96 -1.01 -3.28 8.21
CA ASP A 96 -0.01 -2.21 8.36
C ASP A 96 0.45 -1.62 7.03
N ALA A 97 0.53 -2.46 5.99
CA ALA A 97 0.87 -2.07 4.63
C ALA A 97 -0.34 -1.55 3.83
N ALA A 98 -1.56 -1.67 4.37
CA ALA A 98 -2.82 -1.34 3.73
C ALA A 98 -2.92 -1.86 2.28
N THR A 99 -2.49 -3.09 2.04
CA THR A 99 -2.40 -3.67 0.71
C THR A 99 -2.75 -5.15 0.71
N GLU A 100 -3.24 -5.62 -0.43
CA GLU A 100 -3.41 -7.04 -0.64
C GLU A 100 -2.08 -7.67 -1.05
N MET A 101 -1.72 -8.79 -0.43
CA MET A 101 -0.52 -9.54 -0.75
C MET A 101 -0.84 -10.97 -1.17
N ARG A 102 -0.03 -11.50 -2.09
CA ARG A 102 -0.04 -12.90 -2.51
C ARG A 102 1.25 -13.57 -2.07
N HIS A 103 1.14 -14.74 -1.45
CA HIS A 103 2.30 -15.57 -1.14
C HIS A 103 2.81 -16.26 -2.42
N ASP A 104 4.10 -16.12 -2.75
CA ASP A 104 4.70 -16.72 -3.97
C ASP A 104 5.21 -18.16 -3.75
N GLY A 105 5.14 -18.66 -2.52
CA GLY A 105 5.72 -19.94 -2.10
C GLY A 105 6.91 -19.78 -1.16
N ALA A 106 7.50 -18.58 -1.07
CA ALA A 106 8.58 -18.24 -0.16
C ALA A 106 8.30 -16.96 0.66
N ARG A 107 7.64 -15.96 0.07
CA ARG A 107 7.37 -14.66 0.71
C ARG A 107 6.03 -14.06 0.29
N TRP A 108 5.54 -13.13 1.10
CA TRP A 108 4.39 -12.28 0.77
C TRP A 108 4.81 -11.13 -0.14
N LEU A 109 4.12 -10.98 -1.27
CA LEU A 109 4.36 -9.93 -2.25
C LEU A 109 3.08 -9.11 -2.48
N PRO A 110 3.16 -7.77 -2.60
CA PRO A 110 2.02 -6.96 -2.96
C PRO A 110 1.37 -7.43 -4.27
N VAL A 111 0.05 -7.60 -4.26
CA VAL A 111 -0.76 -7.75 -5.47
C VAL A 111 -0.98 -6.35 -6.01
N SER A 112 -0.45 -6.08 -7.20
CA SER A 112 -0.75 -4.85 -7.90
C SER A 112 -2.22 -4.84 -8.30
N ALA A 113 -3.02 -3.96 -7.69
CA ALA A 113 -4.47 -3.89 -7.89
C ALA A 113 -4.90 -3.55 -9.34
N GLY A 114 -3.95 -3.22 -10.24
CA GLY A 114 -4.20 -2.97 -11.66
C GLY A 114 -3.09 -3.51 -12.56
N GLY A 115 -2.64 -4.74 -12.35
CA GLY A 115 -1.43 -5.26 -13.01
C GLY A 115 -1.45 -6.74 -13.41
N ALA A 116 -0.37 -7.18 -14.06
CA ALA A 116 -0.12 -8.58 -14.39
C ALA A 116 1.23 -9.03 -13.81
N VAL A 117 1.32 -10.30 -13.43
CA VAL A 117 2.58 -10.94 -13.00
C VAL A 117 2.74 -12.23 -13.80
N SER A 118 3.86 -12.39 -14.50
CA SER A 118 4.17 -13.61 -15.23
C SER A 118 4.66 -14.72 -14.30
N THR A 119 4.64 -15.97 -14.77
CA THR A 119 5.23 -17.11 -14.03
C THR A 119 6.72 -16.88 -13.72
N GLY A 120 7.44 -16.17 -14.60
CA GLY A 120 8.83 -15.81 -14.41
C GLY A 120 9.05 -14.55 -13.56
N GLY A 121 8.02 -14.02 -12.88
CA GLY A 121 8.13 -12.89 -11.96
C GLY A 121 8.12 -11.50 -12.58
N ALA A 122 8.03 -11.37 -13.92
CA ALA A 122 7.90 -10.06 -14.57
C ALA A 122 6.57 -9.41 -14.20
N THR A 123 6.57 -8.09 -13.95
CA THR A 123 5.36 -7.39 -13.52
C THR A 123 5.01 -6.21 -14.42
N PHE A 124 3.71 -5.99 -14.60
CA PHE A 124 3.12 -4.74 -15.06
C PHE A 124 2.25 -4.23 -13.93
N LYS A 125 2.48 -3.00 -13.45
CA LYS A 125 1.72 -2.41 -12.35
C LYS A 125 1.16 -1.05 -12.78
N LEU A 126 -0.15 -0.87 -12.69
CA LEU A 126 -0.75 0.46 -12.54
C LEU A 126 -0.70 0.85 -11.06
N ASP A 127 -0.22 2.05 -10.78
CA ASP A 127 0.02 2.54 -9.42
C ASP A 127 -0.37 4.00 -9.28
N LEU A 128 -0.52 4.41 -8.02
CA LEU A 128 -0.83 5.77 -7.62
C LEU A 128 0.08 6.22 -6.48
N LEU A 129 0.68 7.40 -6.65
CA LEU A 129 1.51 8.03 -5.61
C LEU A 129 0.82 9.31 -5.14
N GLU A 130 0.24 9.27 -3.92
CA GLU A 130 -0.40 10.42 -3.27
C GLU A 130 0.53 11.04 -2.22
N PHE A 131 0.62 12.37 -2.22
CA PHE A 131 1.36 13.12 -1.19
C PHE A 131 0.87 14.56 -1.05
N ASP A 132 1.10 15.14 0.12
CA ASP A 132 0.84 16.55 0.40
C ASP A 132 2.10 17.39 0.17
N HIS A 133 1.94 18.47 -0.58
CA HIS A 133 2.99 19.46 -0.85
C HIS A 133 2.64 20.79 -0.18
N GLN A 134 3.57 21.30 0.63
CA GLN A 134 3.47 22.64 1.21
C GLN A 134 4.01 23.66 0.22
N VAL A 135 3.18 24.64 -0.13
CA VAL A 135 3.54 25.73 -1.04
C VAL A 135 4.40 26.73 -0.29
N LEU A 136 5.61 26.96 -0.79
CA LEU A 136 6.55 27.95 -0.27
C LEU A 136 6.51 29.24 -1.11
N PRO A 137 7.02 30.36 -0.58
CA PRO A 137 7.15 31.59 -1.34
C PRO A 137 8.03 31.45 -2.58
N GLY A 138 7.63 32.05 -3.70
CA GLY A 138 8.41 32.10 -4.93
C GLY A 138 7.58 32.00 -6.22
N ILE A 139 8.27 32.06 -7.37
CA ILE A 139 7.63 31.99 -8.70
C ILE A 139 7.44 30.56 -9.22
N ALA A 140 8.34 29.64 -8.87
CA ALA A 140 8.29 28.25 -9.27
C ALA A 140 8.92 27.39 -8.18
N GLN A 141 8.33 26.24 -7.90
CA GLN A 141 8.86 25.32 -6.90
C GLN A 141 8.66 23.86 -7.29
N PRO A 142 9.74 23.04 -7.28
CA PRO A 142 9.63 21.61 -7.47
C PRO A 142 9.11 20.90 -6.22
N THR A 143 8.39 19.80 -6.39
CA THR A 143 8.00 18.91 -5.30
C THR A 143 9.19 18.09 -4.81
N ALA A 144 9.27 17.81 -3.51
CA ALA A 144 10.29 16.92 -2.95
C ALA A 144 10.06 15.45 -3.35
N ILE A 145 8.78 15.05 -3.43
CA ILE A 145 8.38 13.75 -3.97
C ILE A 145 8.32 13.85 -5.49
N ALA A 146 9.06 12.97 -6.15
CA ALA A 146 9.16 12.91 -7.60
C ALA A 146 8.32 11.77 -8.17
N ILE A 147 7.94 11.92 -9.44
CA ILE A 147 7.52 10.79 -10.26
C ILE A 147 8.66 9.75 -10.23
N PRO A 148 8.37 8.46 -9.96
CA PRO A 148 9.40 7.43 -9.99
C PRO A 148 10.09 7.31 -11.35
N SER A 149 11.36 6.94 -11.31
CA SER A 149 12.11 6.55 -12.52
C SER A 149 11.51 5.29 -13.16
N HIS A 150 11.63 5.18 -14.48
CA HIS A 150 11.10 4.10 -15.31
C HIS A 150 9.57 3.94 -15.18
N ALA A 151 8.86 5.06 -14.97
CA ALA A 151 7.41 5.10 -14.89
C ALA A 151 6.81 5.72 -16.16
N VAL A 152 5.73 5.10 -16.66
CA VAL A 152 4.88 5.67 -17.72
C VAL A 152 3.74 6.44 -17.06
N ILE A 153 3.72 7.75 -17.19
CA ILE A 153 2.70 8.60 -16.56
C ILE A 153 1.48 8.71 -17.46
N PHE A 154 0.29 8.64 -16.87
CA PHE A 154 -0.98 8.91 -17.54
C PHE A 154 -1.54 10.29 -17.20
N GLY A 155 -1.28 10.77 -15.99
CA GLY A 155 -1.71 12.09 -15.57
C GLY A 155 -1.46 12.36 -14.09
N VAL A 156 -1.77 13.59 -13.71
CA VAL A 156 -1.70 14.05 -12.32
C VAL A 156 -3.05 14.67 -11.98
N THR A 157 -3.62 14.22 -10.86
CA THR A 157 -4.76 14.89 -10.23
C THR A 157 -4.29 15.58 -8.96
N ALA A 158 -4.92 16.69 -8.61
CA ALA A 158 -4.58 17.37 -7.38
C ALA A 158 -5.80 18.06 -6.76
N ARG A 159 -5.70 18.37 -5.47
CA ARG A 159 -6.67 19.21 -4.77
C ARG A 159 -5.94 20.17 -3.83
N VAL A 160 -6.31 21.44 -3.89
CA VAL A 160 -5.89 22.45 -2.92
C VAL A 160 -6.55 22.13 -1.58
N ILE A 161 -5.75 21.77 -0.59
CA ILE A 161 -6.18 21.38 0.76
C ILE A 161 -5.99 22.50 1.80
N SER A 162 -5.21 23.52 1.45
CA SER A 162 -5.14 24.81 2.14
C SER A 162 -4.99 25.89 1.08
N GLU A 163 -5.76 26.97 1.20
CA GLU A 163 -5.81 28.05 0.20
C GLU A 163 -4.41 28.53 -0.19
N ILE A 164 -4.16 28.59 -1.49
CA ILE A 164 -2.92 29.12 -2.03
C ILE A 164 -2.98 30.63 -1.92
N THR A 165 -1.98 31.21 -1.27
CA THR A 165 -1.86 32.65 -1.05
C THR A 165 -0.66 33.20 -1.81
N GLY A 166 -0.66 34.51 -2.03
CA GLY A 166 0.38 35.20 -2.79
C GLY A 166 -0.19 36.35 -3.62
N THR A 167 0.58 36.81 -4.58
CA THR A 167 0.16 37.84 -5.55
C THR A 167 -0.31 37.28 -6.88
N LEU A 168 -0.10 35.96 -7.10
CA LEU A 168 -0.49 35.24 -8.30
C LEU A 168 -1.99 35.26 -8.56
N SER A 169 -2.37 35.23 -9.84
CA SER A 169 -3.76 35.14 -10.31
C SER A 169 -4.24 33.68 -10.45
N SER A 170 -3.32 32.82 -10.87
CA SER A 170 -3.49 31.38 -11.05
C SER A 170 -2.11 30.70 -11.02
N TRP A 171 -2.06 29.40 -11.28
CA TRP A 171 -0.81 28.66 -11.40
C TRP A 171 -0.93 27.56 -12.46
N ARG A 172 0.23 27.02 -12.85
CA ARG A 172 0.33 25.87 -13.76
C ARG A 172 1.15 24.76 -13.13
N LEU A 173 0.91 23.54 -13.61
CA LEU A 173 1.55 22.33 -13.13
C LEU A 173 2.21 21.59 -14.30
N GLY A 174 3.46 21.21 -14.11
CA GLY A 174 4.21 20.48 -15.12
C GLY A 174 5.44 19.80 -14.55
N THR A 175 6.45 19.65 -15.40
CA THR A 175 7.81 19.28 -14.98
C THR A 175 8.79 20.30 -15.56
N GLU A 176 10.06 20.19 -15.19
CA GLU A 176 11.12 20.93 -15.86
C GLU A 176 11.05 20.74 -17.39
N GLY A 177 11.14 21.84 -18.14
CA GLY A 177 11.02 21.87 -19.59
C GLY A 177 9.60 21.83 -20.17
N ALA A 178 8.56 21.57 -19.38
CA ALA A 178 7.16 21.64 -19.80
C ALA A 178 6.26 21.96 -18.59
N GLU A 179 6.21 23.23 -18.21
CA GLU A 179 5.63 23.71 -16.95
C GLU A 179 4.10 23.70 -16.89
N ASP A 180 3.42 23.53 -18.03
CA ASP A 180 1.96 23.48 -18.15
C ASP A 180 1.43 22.09 -18.52
N ARG A 181 2.30 21.07 -18.48
CA ARG A 181 2.00 19.71 -18.95
C ARG A 181 0.73 19.10 -18.34
N PHE A 182 0.43 19.42 -17.09
CA PHE A 182 -0.71 18.91 -16.34
C PHE A 182 -1.81 19.96 -16.14
N GLY A 183 -1.69 21.13 -16.79
CA GLY A 183 -2.68 22.20 -16.78
C GLY A 183 -2.10 23.57 -16.41
N SER A 184 -2.83 24.61 -16.80
CA SER A 184 -2.58 26.02 -16.49
C SER A 184 -3.87 26.72 -16.06
N GLY A 185 -3.78 27.95 -15.53
CA GLY A 185 -4.96 28.66 -15.03
C GLY A 185 -5.62 27.98 -13.83
N LEU A 186 -4.85 27.23 -13.04
CA LEU A 186 -5.35 26.43 -11.92
C LEU A 186 -5.79 27.33 -10.76
N GLY A 187 -6.89 26.96 -10.10
CA GLY A 187 -7.49 27.75 -9.03
C GLY A 187 -6.68 27.73 -7.72
N LEU A 188 -6.78 28.83 -6.96
CA LEU A 188 -6.07 29.04 -5.69
C LEU A 188 -6.90 28.67 -4.45
N GLY A 189 -8.23 28.77 -4.55
CA GLY A 189 -9.13 28.57 -3.42
C GLY A 189 -9.11 27.13 -2.92
N LEU A 190 -9.45 26.94 -1.63
CA LEU A 190 -9.64 25.62 -1.04
C LEU A 190 -10.59 24.76 -1.90
N ASN A 191 -10.23 23.50 -2.12
CA ASN A 191 -10.90 22.53 -2.99
C ASN A 191 -10.81 22.79 -4.50
N SER A 192 -10.10 23.83 -4.95
CA SER A 192 -9.67 23.89 -6.35
C SER A 192 -8.91 22.61 -6.71
N TYR A 193 -9.00 22.18 -7.96
CA TYR A 193 -8.50 20.88 -8.37
C TYR A 193 -7.72 20.93 -9.67
N VAL A 194 -6.92 19.90 -9.88
CA VAL A 194 -6.20 19.64 -11.12
C VAL A 194 -6.67 18.30 -11.67
N GLN A 195 -6.93 18.24 -12.97
CA GLN A 195 -7.18 17.01 -13.71
C GLN A 195 -6.31 16.99 -14.97
N GLY A 196 -5.00 16.88 -14.76
CA GLY A 196 -3.98 16.92 -15.81
C GLY A 196 -3.78 15.56 -16.45
N VAL A 197 -4.61 15.20 -17.42
CA VAL A 197 -4.48 13.95 -18.18
C VAL A 197 -3.58 14.18 -19.40
N LEU A 198 -2.61 13.30 -19.60
CA LEU A 198 -1.73 13.37 -20.77
C LEU A 198 -2.43 12.79 -22.00
N GLY A 199 -2.41 13.53 -23.11
CA GLY A 199 -2.92 13.03 -24.40
C GLY A 199 -2.05 11.91 -24.99
N GLN A 200 -0.76 11.87 -24.64
CA GLN A 200 0.17 10.79 -24.96
C GLN A 200 0.92 10.40 -23.69
N PRO A 201 0.82 9.15 -23.21
CA PRO A 201 1.59 8.71 -22.06
C PRO A 201 3.09 8.87 -22.32
N MET A 202 3.81 9.36 -21.32
CA MET A 202 5.24 9.63 -21.41
C MET A 202 6.00 8.83 -20.37
N THR A 203 7.28 8.58 -20.62
CA THR A 203 8.15 7.84 -19.70
C THR A 203 9.23 8.74 -19.15
N ASP A 204 9.36 8.77 -17.82
CA ASP A 204 10.50 9.37 -17.15
C ASP A 204 11.53 8.30 -16.81
N TYR A 205 12.78 8.48 -17.26
CA TYR A 205 13.88 7.54 -17.01
C TYR A 205 14.72 7.90 -15.78
N SER A 206 14.43 9.03 -15.15
CA SER A 206 15.00 9.48 -13.87
C SER A 206 13.86 9.97 -12.96
N PRO A 207 14.05 10.04 -11.64
CA PRO A 207 13.03 10.64 -10.79
C PRO A 207 12.77 12.10 -11.21
N THR A 208 11.52 12.42 -11.55
CA THR A 208 11.15 13.75 -12.08
C THR A 208 10.17 14.45 -11.13
N PRO A 209 10.58 15.53 -10.44
CA PRO A 209 9.68 16.36 -9.64
C PRO A 209 8.55 16.97 -10.47
N LEU A 210 7.38 17.14 -9.84
CA LEU A 210 6.37 18.07 -10.36
C LEU A 210 6.83 19.49 -10.07
N VAL A 211 6.52 20.43 -10.96
CA VAL A 211 6.84 21.85 -10.80
C VAL A 211 5.55 22.65 -10.79
N LEU A 212 5.32 23.38 -9.69
CA LEU A 212 4.26 24.36 -9.58
C LEU A 212 4.85 25.71 -10.00
N THR A 213 4.23 26.40 -10.97
CA THR A 213 4.66 27.74 -11.41
C THR A 213 3.51 28.72 -11.24
N ALA A 214 3.77 29.85 -10.56
CA ALA A 214 2.82 30.94 -10.38
C ALA A 214 2.60 31.70 -11.69
N GLU A 215 1.37 32.12 -11.94
CA GLU A 215 0.99 32.97 -13.07
C GLU A 215 0.65 34.37 -12.55
N ASP A 216 1.21 35.39 -13.20
CA ASP A 216 1.02 36.81 -12.87
C ASP A 216 1.30 37.21 -11.41
N GLY A 217 2.25 36.54 -10.75
CA GLY A 217 2.68 36.88 -9.41
C GLY A 217 3.56 35.80 -8.78
N GLU A 218 3.56 35.74 -7.45
CA GLU A 218 4.36 34.79 -6.68
C GLU A 218 3.49 34.08 -5.65
N PHE A 219 3.82 32.82 -5.36
CA PHE A 219 3.29 32.11 -4.20
C PHE A 219 3.78 32.75 -2.90
N ALA A 220 3.00 32.61 -1.83
CA ALA A 220 3.40 32.95 -0.46
C ALA A 220 3.14 31.79 0.52
N GLY A 221 2.15 30.94 0.25
CA GLY A 221 1.78 29.83 1.13
C GLY A 221 0.61 29.01 0.60
N GLY A 222 0.25 27.96 1.31
CA GLY A 222 -0.86 27.05 0.97
C GLY A 222 -0.42 25.59 0.95
N ALA A 223 -1.33 24.69 0.60
CA ALA A 223 -1.01 23.27 0.48
C ALA A 223 -1.86 22.58 -0.58
N VAL A 224 -1.23 21.68 -1.33
CA VAL A 224 -1.85 20.92 -2.41
C VAL A 224 -1.56 19.45 -2.20
N ARG A 225 -2.61 18.62 -2.26
CA ARG A 225 -2.50 17.17 -2.33
C ARG A 225 -2.40 16.75 -3.79
N PHE A 226 -1.35 16.04 -4.14
CA PHE A 226 -1.14 15.48 -5.47
C PHE A 226 -1.36 13.97 -5.45
N ALA A 227 -1.88 13.45 -6.56
CA ALA A 227 -1.90 12.03 -6.87
C ALA A 227 -1.39 11.83 -8.31
N ILE A 228 -0.27 11.12 -8.44
CA ILE A 228 0.36 10.79 -9.72
C ILE A 228 -0.14 9.41 -10.15
N HIS A 229 -0.65 9.31 -11.38
CA HIS A 229 -1.20 8.08 -11.96
C HIS A 229 -0.24 7.53 -13.02
N PHE A 230 0.37 6.37 -12.77
CA PHE A 230 1.44 5.85 -13.62
C PHE A 230 1.46 4.31 -13.71
N ALA A 231 2.16 3.79 -14.71
CA ALA A 231 2.51 2.38 -14.82
C ALA A 231 4.02 2.15 -14.63
N VAL A 232 4.39 1.01 -14.05
CA VAL A 232 5.78 0.55 -13.91
C VAL A 232 5.92 -0.87 -14.44
N LEU A 233 7.06 -1.15 -15.04
CA LEU A 233 7.46 -2.50 -15.48
C LEU A 233 8.49 -3.08 -14.51
N GLY A 234 8.18 -4.22 -13.90
CA GLY A 234 9.11 -4.96 -13.05
C GLY A 234 9.82 -6.06 -13.83
N LEU A 235 11.08 -6.26 -13.47
CA LEU A 235 11.94 -7.28 -14.08
C LEU A 235 11.47 -8.70 -13.69
N PRO A 236 11.77 -9.71 -14.52
CA PRO A 236 11.70 -11.12 -14.12
C PRO A 236 12.52 -11.42 -12.87
N ALA A 237 12.19 -12.51 -12.17
CA ALA A 237 12.97 -12.99 -11.04
C ALA A 237 14.38 -13.45 -11.47
N GLU A 238 15.34 -13.36 -10.55
CA GLU A 238 16.68 -13.93 -10.74
C GLU A 238 16.61 -15.47 -10.86
N VAL A 239 17.57 -16.05 -11.61
CA VAL A 239 17.67 -17.50 -11.88
C VAL A 239 18.70 -18.14 -10.98
#